data_AF-A0AA36ANL9-F1
#
_entry.id   AF-A0AA36ANL9-F1
#
_cell.length_a   1.000
_cell.length_b   1.000
_cell.length_c   1.000
_cell.angle_alpha   90.00
_cell.angle_beta   90.00
_cell.angle_gamma   90.00
#
_symmetry.space_group_name_H-M   'P 1'
#
loop_
_entity.id
_entity.type
_entity.pdbx_description
1 polymer ?
#
loop_
_entity_poly.entity_id
_entity_poly.type
_entity_poly.pdbx_seq_one_letter_code
_entity_poly.pdbx_strand_id
1 'polypeptide(L)'
;MKLVKLGSRKVKLYPVIPIGARITTEDIVLDGYHIPKGTCLMINNYAMSRDERNFPNANEFIPERWFRSDTRKFHPFAVIPFGHGSRSCIGRRIAELELYLAITHLCQNFRLKVEDGFEVEPFLRTVLTVGKNFPIQFIERLLSISVYQIHSQGTTQWELNPEPCGWEAFFLPHSHACTYIYYRLKNLLNQSTKC
;
A
#
# COMPACT_ATOMS: atom_id res chain seq x y z
N MET A 1 -0.79 6.38 -15.37
CA MET A 1 -0.63 5.20 -14.50
C MET A 1 -2.01 4.64 -14.19
N LYS A 2 -2.51 3.67 -14.97
CA LYS A 2 -3.82 3.04 -14.73
C LYS A 2 -3.62 2.00 -13.63
N LEU A 3 -4.09 2.30 -12.42
CA LEU A 3 -4.11 1.34 -11.33
C LEU A 3 -4.92 0.11 -11.79
N VAL A 4 -4.34 -1.06 -11.58
CA VAL A 4 -4.96 -2.35 -11.87
C VAL A 4 -6.31 -2.37 -11.17
N LYS A 5 -7.40 -2.45 -11.94
CA LYS A 5 -8.74 -2.78 -11.44
C LYS A 5 -8.62 -4.14 -10.76
N LEU A 6 -8.44 -4.14 -9.44
CA LEU A 6 -8.61 -5.34 -8.62
C LEU A 6 -10.10 -5.67 -8.75
N GLY A 7 -10.43 -6.66 -9.58
CA GLY A 7 -11.81 -6.95 -10.00
C GLY A 7 -12.76 -6.97 -8.80
N SER A 8 -13.79 -6.11 -8.86
CA SER A 8 -15.07 -6.10 -8.14
C SER A 8 -15.18 -6.79 -6.78
N ARG A 9 -14.14 -6.79 -5.95
CA ARG A 9 -14.15 -7.35 -4.59
C ARG A 9 -14.25 -6.19 -3.61
N LYS A 10 -15.34 -6.15 -2.83
CA LYS A 10 -15.55 -5.18 -1.75
C LYS A 10 -14.54 -5.42 -0.63
N VAL A 11 -13.33 -4.93 -0.80
CA VAL A 11 -12.32 -4.94 0.26
C VAL A 11 -12.76 -3.92 1.31
N LYS A 12 -12.87 -4.35 2.57
CA LYS A 12 -13.29 -3.50 3.69
C LYS A 12 -12.05 -2.92 4.37
N LEU A 13 -12.13 -1.66 4.81
CA LEU A 13 -11.05 -1.02 5.56
C LEU A 13 -11.11 -1.40 7.05
N TYR A 14 -10.01 -1.88 7.60
CA TYR A 14 -9.92 -2.32 9.00
C TYR A 14 -8.87 -1.48 9.75
N PRO A 15 -9.27 -0.57 10.65
CA PRO A 15 -8.30 0.20 11.43
C PRO A 15 -7.63 -0.69 12.48
N VAL A 16 -6.31 -0.57 12.62
CA VAL A 16 -5.51 -1.32 13.60
C VAL A 16 -6.05 -1.10 15.03
N ILE A 17 -6.41 0.14 15.37
CA ILE A 17 -7.05 0.48 16.64
C ILE A 17 -8.51 0.84 16.36
N PRO A 18 -9.47 -0.07 16.61
CA PRO A 18 -10.87 0.18 16.29
C PRO A 18 -11.52 1.15 17.27
N ILE A 19 -11.08 1.18 18.53
CA ILE A 19 -11.61 2.04 19.59
C ILE A 19 -10.46 2.70 20.35
N GLY A 20 -10.49 4.03 20.45
CA GLY A 20 -9.62 4.80 21.35
C GLY A 20 -10.43 5.37 22.51
N ALA A 21 -9.84 5.46 23.70
CA ALA A 21 -10.52 6.00 24.88
C ALA A 21 -9.84 7.26 25.44
N ARG A 22 -10.62 8.14 26.04
CA ARG A 22 -10.17 9.33 26.80
C ARG A 22 -11.00 9.47 28.07
N ILE A 23 -10.39 9.92 29.16
CA ILE A 23 -11.11 10.26 30.39
C ILE A 23 -11.20 11.78 30.47
N THR A 24 -12.38 12.32 30.70
CA THR A 24 -12.58 13.76 30.85
C THR A 24 -11.88 14.27 32.11
N THR A 25 -11.12 15.35 31.99
CA THR A 25 -10.39 15.98 33.11
C THR A 25 -11.23 17.03 33.84
N GLU A 26 -12.31 17.46 33.22
CA GLU A 26 -13.28 18.45 33.68
C GLU A 26 -14.66 18.12 33.10
N ASP A 27 -15.69 18.81 33.59
CA ASP A 27 -17.03 18.73 33.02
C ASP A 27 -17.04 19.37 31.63
N ILE A 28 -17.61 18.68 30.65
CA ILE A 28 -17.70 19.17 29.26
C ILE A 28 -19.13 19.12 28.76
N VAL A 29 -19.46 19.97 27.79
CA VAL A 29 -20.72 19.88 27.03
C VAL A 29 -20.39 19.42 25.61
N LEU A 30 -20.94 18.28 25.20
CA LEU A 30 -20.74 17.71 23.87
C LEU A 30 -22.09 17.51 23.20
N ASP A 31 -22.30 18.19 22.07
CA ASP A 31 -23.57 18.15 21.32
C ASP A 31 -24.81 18.46 22.18
N GLY A 32 -24.66 19.40 23.13
CA GLY A 32 -25.71 19.78 24.09
C GLY A 32 -25.84 18.89 25.32
N TYR A 33 -25.08 17.79 25.40
CA TYR A 33 -25.08 16.89 26.56
C TYR A 33 -24.00 17.26 27.57
N HIS A 34 -24.36 17.38 28.85
CA HIS A 34 -23.40 17.51 29.95
C HIS A 34 -22.73 16.16 30.24
N ILE A 35 -21.41 16.15 30.22
CA ILE A 35 -20.56 15.00 30.47
C ILE A 35 -19.70 15.31 31.69
N PRO A 36 -19.92 14.65 32.83
CA PRO A 36 -19.15 14.90 34.04
C PRO A 36 -17.66 14.59 33.89
N LYS A 37 -16.83 15.26 34.68
CA LYS A 37 -15.43 14.91 34.90
C LYS A 37 -15.29 13.43 35.29
N GLY A 38 -14.24 12.78 34.79
CA GLY A 38 -13.95 11.37 35.05
C GLY A 38 -14.71 10.39 34.15
N THR A 39 -15.50 10.88 33.19
CA THR A 39 -16.22 10.04 32.23
C THR A 39 -15.28 9.49 31.17
N CYS A 40 -15.37 8.18 30.89
CA CYS A 40 -14.63 7.52 29.82
C CYS A 40 -15.36 7.70 28.47
N LEU A 41 -14.77 8.47 27.57
CA LEU A 41 -15.22 8.68 26.20
C LEU A 41 -14.54 7.70 25.27
N MET A 42 -15.33 6.95 24.51
CA MET A 42 -14.85 6.01 23.49
C MET A 42 -15.05 6.58 22.09
N ILE A 43 -13.97 6.62 21.32
CA ILE A 43 -13.94 7.04 19.92
C ILE A 43 -13.83 5.78 19.07
N ASN A 44 -14.89 5.46 18.33
CA ASN A 44 -14.98 4.24 17.54
C ASN A 44 -14.57 4.48 16.08
N ASN A 45 -13.26 4.43 15.81
CA ASN A 45 -12.70 4.53 14.47
C ASN A 45 -13.28 3.49 13.49
N TYR A 46 -13.59 2.29 13.98
CA TYR A 46 -14.16 1.23 13.16
C TYR A 46 -15.54 1.63 12.60
N ALA A 47 -16.42 2.16 13.46
CA ALA A 47 -17.74 2.63 13.07
C ALA A 47 -17.67 3.92 12.24
N MET A 48 -16.83 4.89 12.64
CA MET A 48 -16.70 6.18 11.95
C MET A 48 -16.20 6.02 10.51
N SER A 49 -15.24 5.13 10.27
CA SER A 49 -14.76 4.81 8.91
C SER A 49 -15.80 4.11 8.02
N ARG A 50 -16.91 3.64 8.61
CA ARG A 50 -18.03 2.97 7.92
C ARG A 50 -19.29 3.84 7.82
N ASP A 51 -19.24 5.06 8.34
CA ASP A 51 -20.39 5.96 8.33
C ASP A 51 -20.61 6.51 6.93
N GLU A 52 -21.71 6.11 6.29
CA GLU A 52 -22.06 6.52 4.93
C GLU A 52 -22.34 8.01 4.80
N ARG A 53 -22.64 8.71 5.92
CA ARG A 53 -22.78 10.17 5.95
C ARG A 53 -21.47 10.86 5.58
N ASN A 54 -20.34 10.24 5.92
CA ASN A 54 -19.01 10.71 5.56
C ASN A 54 -18.47 9.97 4.34
N PHE A 55 -18.66 8.65 4.23
CA PHE A 55 -18.03 7.83 3.20
C PHE A 55 -19.08 7.10 2.36
N PRO A 56 -19.57 7.67 1.24
CA PRO A 56 -20.47 6.96 0.34
C PRO A 56 -19.82 5.66 -0.15
N ASN A 57 -20.52 4.53 -0.08
CA ASN A 57 -19.96 3.19 -0.26
C ASN A 57 -18.81 2.90 0.73
N ALA A 58 -19.03 3.16 2.03
CA ALA A 58 -18.00 3.05 3.08
C ALA A 58 -17.38 1.65 3.21
N ASN A 59 -18.15 0.63 2.83
CA ASN A 59 -17.73 -0.77 2.84
C ASN A 59 -16.90 -1.19 1.61
N GLU A 60 -16.69 -0.28 0.65
CA GLU A 60 -15.92 -0.52 -0.55
C GLU A 60 -14.54 0.14 -0.48
N PHE A 61 -13.52 -0.60 -0.89
CA PHE A 61 -12.16 -0.08 -1.02
C PHE A 61 -12.05 0.80 -2.26
N ILE A 62 -12.10 2.11 -2.03
CA ILE A 62 -12.00 3.14 -3.07
C ILE A 62 -10.81 4.06 -2.73
N PRO A 63 -9.59 3.73 -3.20
CA PRO A 63 -8.38 4.54 -2.96
C PRO A 63 -8.50 5.98 -3.49
N GLU A 64 -9.21 6.15 -4.61
CA GLU A 64 -9.38 7.42 -5.30
C GLU A 64 -10.05 8.48 -4.42
N ARG A 65 -10.79 8.05 -3.40
CA ARG A 65 -11.44 8.92 -2.41
C ARG A 65 -10.45 9.83 -1.68
N TRP A 66 -9.19 9.42 -1.58
CA TRP A 66 -8.14 10.18 -0.89
C TRP A 66 -7.31 11.05 -1.84
N PHE A 67 -7.64 11.08 -3.13
CA PHE A 67 -6.93 11.92 -4.10
C PHE A 67 -7.34 13.38 -3.96
N ARG A 68 -6.35 14.27 -4.08
CA ARG A 68 -6.55 15.73 -3.94
C ARG A 68 -7.54 16.34 -4.96
N SER A 69 -7.82 15.62 -6.05
CA SER A 69 -8.77 16.03 -7.09
C SER A 69 -10.23 15.71 -6.77
N ASP A 70 -10.50 14.84 -5.78
CA ASP A 70 -11.88 14.57 -5.34
C ASP A 70 -12.33 15.72 -4.41
N THR A 71 -13.39 16.43 -4.81
CA THR A 71 -13.91 17.59 -4.08
C THR A 71 -14.75 17.21 -2.86
N ARG A 72 -14.93 15.90 -2.60
CA ARG A 72 -15.66 15.41 -1.43
C ARG A 72 -14.87 15.70 -0.15
N LYS A 73 -15.32 16.69 0.60
CA LYS A 73 -14.77 17.05 1.92
C LYS A 73 -15.41 16.16 2.99
N PHE A 74 -14.73 15.07 3.35
CA PHE A 74 -15.07 14.33 4.58
C PHE A 74 -14.77 15.20 5.79
N HIS A 75 -15.48 14.97 6.90
CA HIS A 75 -15.13 15.65 8.13
C HIS A 75 -13.67 15.30 8.52
N PRO A 76 -12.82 16.26 8.91
CA PRO A 76 -11.41 15.99 9.22
C PRO A 76 -11.18 14.94 10.31
N PHE A 77 -12.17 14.78 11.19
CA PHE A 77 -12.18 13.78 12.26
C PHE A 77 -12.95 12.51 11.92
N ALA A 78 -13.48 12.34 10.70
CA ALA A 78 -14.22 11.14 10.31
C ALA A 78 -13.33 9.88 10.33
N VAL A 79 -12.02 10.03 10.14
CA VAL A 79 -11.03 8.94 10.19
C VAL A 79 -9.75 9.45 10.87
N ILE A 80 -9.45 8.91 12.06
CA ILE A 80 -8.24 9.26 12.85
C ILE A 80 -7.47 8.00 13.28
N PRO A 81 -6.89 7.25 12.33
CA PRO A 81 -6.29 5.92 12.59
C PRO A 81 -5.05 5.98 13.47
N PHE A 82 -4.41 7.15 13.54
CA PHE A 82 -3.24 7.42 14.40
C PHE A 82 -3.60 8.30 15.61
N GLY A 83 -4.90 8.49 15.89
CA GLY A 83 -5.38 9.45 16.88
C GLY A 83 -5.09 10.90 16.49
N HIS A 84 -5.36 11.79 17.44
CA HIS A 84 -5.19 13.24 17.27
C HIS A 84 -4.68 13.88 18.58
N GLY A 85 -4.08 15.08 18.46
CA GLY A 85 -3.57 15.86 19.58
C GLY A 85 -2.24 15.36 20.15
N SER A 86 -1.94 15.78 21.39
CA SER A 86 -0.68 15.48 22.10
C SER A 86 -0.44 13.98 22.35
N ARG A 87 -1.51 13.17 22.30
CA ARG A 87 -1.47 11.70 22.46
C ARG A 87 -1.77 10.98 21.14
N SER A 88 -1.48 11.63 20.01
CA SER A 88 -1.44 10.96 18.70
C SER A 88 -0.24 10.00 18.62
N CYS A 89 -0.29 9.06 17.68
CA CYS A 89 0.72 8.04 17.52
C CYS A 89 2.08 8.66 17.19
N ILE A 90 3.03 8.56 18.11
CA ILE A 90 4.42 9.00 17.92
C ILE A 90 5.09 8.28 16.75
N GLY A 91 4.71 7.02 16.50
CA GLY A 91 5.22 6.19 15.41
C GLY A 91 4.57 6.45 14.05
N ARG A 92 3.63 7.41 13.93
CA ARG A 92 2.88 7.64 12.68
C ARG A 92 3.79 7.78 11.47
N ARG A 93 4.83 8.60 11.57
CA ARG A 93 5.74 8.87 10.43
C ARG A 93 6.55 7.64 10.04
N ILE A 94 7.02 6.87 11.03
CA ILE A 94 7.75 5.63 10.80
C ILE A 94 6.82 4.62 10.12
N ALA A 95 5.63 4.41 10.66
CA ALA A 95 4.65 3.47 10.12
C ALA A 95 4.21 3.84 8.69
N GLU A 96 3.98 5.12 8.40
CA GLU A 96 3.67 5.60 7.04
C GLU A 96 4.82 5.29 6.08
N LEU A 97 6.07 5.58 6.46
CA LEU A 97 7.25 5.32 5.64
C LEU A 97 7.48 3.82 5.40
N GLU A 98 7.43 3.00 6.45
CA GLU A 98 7.56 1.54 6.33
C GLU A 98 6.49 0.96 5.42
N LEU A 99 5.24 1.42 5.56
CA LEU A 99 4.14 0.98 4.71
C LEU A 99 4.37 1.38 3.23
N TYR A 100 4.81 2.61 2.97
CA TYR A 100 5.11 3.06 1.62
C TYR A 100 6.26 2.28 0.98
N LEU A 101 7.34 2.05 1.72
CA LEU A 101 8.48 1.28 1.24
C LEU A 101 8.09 -0.18 0.97
N ALA A 102 7.38 -0.82 1.90
CA ALA A 102 6.92 -2.19 1.76
C ALA A 102 5.99 -2.35 0.56
N ILE A 103 4.95 -1.51 0.42
CA ILE A 103 4.02 -1.56 -0.71
C ILE A 103 4.76 -1.31 -2.03
N THR A 104 5.65 -0.31 -2.07
CA THR A 104 6.43 0.00 -3.28
C THR A 104 7.27 -1.19 -3.71
N HIS A 105 8.02 -1.79 -2.76
CA HIS A 105 8.86 -2.95 -3.02
C HIS A 105 8.03 -4.16 -3.48
N LEU A 106 6.89 -4.41 -2.84
CA LEU A 106 5.96 -5.49 -3.22
C LEU A 106 5.39 -5.27 -4.62
N CYS A 107 4.95 -4.05 -4.95
CA CYS A 107 4.38 -3.73 -6.26
C CYS A 107 5.40 -3.79 -7.40
N GLN A 108 6.66 -3.42 -7.14
CA GLN A 108 7.75 -3.47 -8.13
C GLN A 108 8.17 -4.89 -8.46
N ASN A 109 8.27 -5.76 -7.45
CA ASN A 109 8.86 -7.10 -7.61
C ASN A 109 7.82 -8.21 -7.77
N PHE A 110 6.57 -8.00 -7.34
CA PHE A 110 5.56 -9.05 -7.30
C PHE A 110 4.20 -8.60 -7.88
N ARG A 111 3.45 -9.58 -8.38
CA ARG A 111 2.00 -9.55 -8.55
C ARG A 111 1.42 -10.40 -7.42
N LEU A 112 0.61 -9.77 -6.57
CA LEU A 112 -0.04 -10.45 -5.46
C LEU A 112 -1.36 -11.06 -5.97
N LYS A 113 -1.57 -12.35 -5.71
CA LYS A 113 -2.83 -13.05 -5.97
C LYS A 113 -3.36 -13.62 -4.65
N VAL A 114 -4.66 -13.49 -4.44
CA VAL A 114 -5.37 -14.11 -3.32
C VAL A 114 -6.35 -15.12 -3.91
N GLU A 115 -6.59 -16.22 -3.20
CA GLU A 115 -7.58 -17.22 -3.60
C GLU A 115 -8.97 -16.61 -3.83
N ASP A 116 -9.72 -17.19 -4.76
CA ASP A 116 -11.06 -16.72 -5.09
C ASP A 116 -12.03 -17.05 -3.95
N GLY A 117 -12.88 -16.08 -3.58
CA GLY A 117 -13.86 -16.25 -2.49
C GLY A 117 -13.29 -16.13 -1.07
N PHE A 118 -12.00 -15.82 -0.90
CA PHE A 118 -11.45 -15.58 0.44
C PHE A 118 -12.04 -14.30 1.06
N GLU A 119 -12.75 -14.44 2.17
CA GLU A 119 -13.26 -13.30 2.95
C GLU A 119 -12.37 -13.00 4.16
N VAL A 120 -12.05 -11.73 4.34
CA VAL A 120 -11.26 -11.25 5.49
C VAL A 120 -12.18 -11.11 6.69
N GLU A 121 -12.05 -12.06 7.62
CA GLU A 121 -12.65 -11.98 8.96
C GLU A 121 -11.74 -11.15 9.89
N PRO A 122 -12.20 -9.97 10.35
CA PRO A 122 -11.44 -9.20 11.33
C PRO A 122 -11.51 -9.88 12.69
N PHE A 123 -10.38 -9.95 13.37
CA PHE A 123 -10.25 -10.52 14.71
C PHE A 123 -9.59 -9.51 15.62
N LEU A 124 -10.23 -9.23 16.76
CA LEU A 124 -9.68 -8.28 17.74
C LEU A 124 -8.78 -9.04 18.72
N ARG A 125 -7.46 -8.93 18.54
CA ARG A 125 -6.44 -9.44 19.47
C ARG A 125 -5.56 -8.27 19.92
N THR A 126 -6.02 -7.52 20.92
CA THR A 126 -5.47 -6.21 21.34
C THR A 126 -5.61 -5.12 20.27
N VAL A 127 -5.21 -5.43 19.04
CA VAL A 127 -5.45 -4.66 17.83
C VAL A 127 -6.30 -5.48 16.85
N LEU A 128 -6.90 -4.82 15.88
CA LEU A 128 -7.66 -5.49 14.83
C LEU A 128 -6.70 -6.14 13.83
N THR A 129 -6.76 -7.45 13.68
CA THR A 129 -5.96 -8.25 12.76
C THR A 129 -6.86 -9.10 11.87
N VAL A 130 -6.27 -9.86 10.95
CA VAL A 130 -6.98 -10.94 10.24
C VAL A 130 -7.03 -12.16 11.16
N GLY A 131 -8.20 -12.80 11.29
CA GLY A 131 -8.39 -13.94 12.20
C GLY A 131 -7.84 -15.27 11.70
N LYS A 132 -7.58 -15.39 10.40
CA LYS A 132 -7.10 -16.61 9.72
C LYS A 132 -5.85 -16.29 8.91
N ASN A 133 -5.06 -17.33 8.62
CA ASN A 133 -3.93 -17.20 7.70
C ASN A 133 -4.44 -16.67 6.36
N PHE A 134 -3.80 -15.62 5.86
CA PHE A 134 -4.21 -14.94 4.63
C PHE A 134 -3.45 -15.56 3.45
N PRO A 135 -4.10 -16.33 2.55
CA PRO A 135 -3.44 -17.08 1.49
C PRO A 135 -3.04 -16.13 0.35
N ILE A 136 -1.92 -15.43 0.50
CA ILE A 136 -1.31 -14.61 -0.55
C ILE A 136 -0.30 -15.44 -1.33
N GLN A 137 -0.45 -15.46 -2.65
CA GLN A 137 0.54 -15.92 -3.58
C GLN A 137 1.34 -14.73 -4.12
N PHE A 138 2.67 -14.82 -4.02
CA PHE A 138 3.61 -13.83 -4.57
C PHE A 138 4.10 -14.35 -5.92
N ILE A 139 3.65 -13.73 -7.00
CA ILE A 139 4.08 -14.07 -8.36
C ILE A 139 5.15 -13.05 -8.78
N GLU A 140 6.37 -13.49 -9.05
CA GLU A 140 7.45 -12.57 -9.43
C GLU A 140 7.09 -11.81 -10.72
N ARG A 141 7.31 -10.49 -10.70
CA ARG A 141 7.37 -9.72 -11.93
C ARG A 141 8.74 -9.96 -12.53
N LEU A 142 8.80 -10.81 -13.54
CA LEU A 142 9.92 -10.80 -14.47
C LEU A 142 9.93 -9.41 -15.12
N LEU A 143 10.75 -8.51 -14.60
CA LEU A 143 11.23 -7.40 -15.38
C LEU A 143 11.94 -8.05 -16.55
N SER A 144 11.37 -7.93 -17.74
CA SER A 144 12.06 -8.24 -18.99
C SER A 144 13.21 -7.25 -19.12
N ILE A 145 14.26 -7.47 -18.36
CA ILE A 145 15.58 -7.07 -18.78
C ILE A 145 15.85 -8.05 -19.91
N SER A 146 15.62 -7.62 -21.15
CA SER A 146 16.20 -8.26 -22.32
C SER A 146 17.70 -8.23 -22.13
N VAL A 147 18.23 -9.25 -21.46
CA VAL A 147 19.65 -9.51 -21.39
C VAL A 147 20.03 -9.92 -22.80
N TYR A 148 20.47 -8.96 -23.61
CA TYR A 148 21.13 -9.29 -24.86
C TYR A 148 22.38 -10.09 -24.51
N GLN A 149 22.32 -11.38 -24.81
CA GLN A 149 23.46 -12.26 -24.70
C GLN A 149 24.44 -11.84 -25.81
N ILE A 150 25.44 -11.02 -25.46
CA ILE A 150 26.53 -10.70 -26.40
C ILE A 150 27.30 -12.01 -26.59
N HIS A 151 26.96 -12.74 -27.66
CA HIS A 151 27.84 -13.77 -28.19
C HIS A 151 29.07 -13.04 -28.74
N SER A 152 30.20 -13.18 -28.05
CA SER A 152 31.49 -12.77 -28.56
C SER A 152 31.90 -13.72 -29.69
N GLN A 153 31.34 -13.53 -30.88
CA GLN A 153 31.98 -13.96 -32.12
C GLN A 153 31.97 -12.77 -33.08
N GLY A 154 33.12 -12.60 -33.73
CA GLY A 154 33.60 -11.32 -34.25
C GLY A 154 32.70 -10.67 -35.31
N THR A 155 33.01 -9.39 -35.52
CA THR A 155 32.55 -8.51 -36.61
C THR A 155 31.07 -8.15 -36.61
N THR A 156 30.75 -6.96 -36.08
CA THR A 156 29.45 -6.31 -36.25
C THR A 156 29.62 -5.11 -37.18
N GLN A 157 29.17 -5.25 -38.42
CA GLN A 157 28.61 -4.11 -39.15
C GLN A 157 27.31 -3.71 -38.45
N TRP A 158 27.11 -2.41 -38.24
CA TRP A 158 25.93 -1.86 -37.59
C TRP A 158 24.95 -1.38 -38.67
N GLU A 159 23.89 -2.14 -38.93
CA GLU A 159 22.71 -1.61 -39.62
C GLU A 159 21.67 -1.20 -38.57
N LEU A 160 21.40 0.10 -38.51
CA LEU A 160 20.29 0.69 -37.76
C LEU A 160 19.00 0.38 -38.52
N ASN A 161 18.13 -0.44 -37.94
CA ASN A 161 16.76 -0.60 -38.42
C ASN A 161 15.85 0.32 -37.57
N PRO A 162 15.24 1.37 -38.14
CA PRO A 162 14.36 2.27 -37.41
C PRO A 162 12.93 1.72 -37.42
N GLU A 163 12.21 1.83 -36.29
CA GLU A 163 10.74 2.02 -36.13
C GLU A 163 10.29 1.62 -34.69
N PRO A 164 9.18 2.15 -34.13
CA PRO A 164 8.86 3.56 -33.95
C PRO A 164 8.34 3.78 -32.51
N CYS A 165 9.23 3.83 -31.50
CA CYS A 165 8.82 4.15 -30.12
C CYS A 165 9.64 5.34 -29.64
N GLY A 166 9.11 6.54 -29.91
CA GLY A 166 9.75 7.84 -29.65
C GLY A 166 10.07 8.09 -28.18
N TRP A 167 11.27 7.69 -27.78
CA TRP A 167 11.94 8.21 -26.59
C TRP A 167 13.23 8.90 -27.05
N GLU A 168 13.22 10.22 -27.08
CA GLU A 168 14.44 11.01 -27.28
C GLU A 168 15.34 10.83 -26.05
N ALA A 169 16.45 10.13 -26.22
CA ALA A 169 17.52 10.07 -25.23
C ALA A 169 18.36 11.35 -25.36
N PHE A 170 18.17 12.29 -24.44
CA PHE A 170 19.08 13.42 -24.26
C PHE A 170 20.43 12.89 -23.74
N PHE A 171 21.45 12.86 -24.59
CA PHE A 171 22.83 12.67 -24.19
C PHE A 171 23.40 14.00 -23.68
N LEU A 172 23.58 14.12 -22.36
CA LEU A 172 24.56 15.06 -21.82
C LEU A 172 25.90 14.33 -21.71
N PRO A 173 26.92 14.71 -22.49
CA PRO A 173 28.26 14.19 -22.28
C PRO A 173 28.82 14.94 -21.08
N HIS A 174 29.22 14.24 -20.03
CA HIS A 174 30.56 14.40 -19.47
C HIS A 174 30.79 13.46 -18.28
N SER A 175 32.00 12.91 -18.32
CA SER A 175 32.82 12.40 -17.23
C SER A 175 32.72 10.91 -16.91
N HIS A 176 33.88 10.30 -17.13
CA HIS A 176 34.28 8.95 -16.81
C HIS A 176 33.97 8.57 -15.36
N ALA A 177 33.25 7.46 -15.16
CA ALA A 177 33.58 6.43 -14.16
C ALA A 177 32.40 5.47 -13.98
N CYS A 178 32.75 4.23 -13.64
CA CYS A 178 31.88 3.19 -13.08
C CYS A 178 30.97 2.44 -14.04
N THR A 179 31.60 1.61 -14.87
CA THR A 179 31.02 0.34 -15.33
C THR A 179 30.79 -0.57 -14.11
N TYR A 180 29.62 -0.51 -13.47
CA TYR A 180 29.17 -1.55 -12.54
C TYR A 180 28.21 -2.48 -13.27
N ILE A 181 28.73 -3.62 -13.71
CA ILE A 181 27.93 -4.75 -14.18
C ILE A 181 27.38 -5.45 -12.95
N TYR A 182 26.09 -5.30 -12.67
CA TYR A 182 25.41 -6.00 -11.59
C TYR A 182 25.01 -7.42 -12.06
N TYR A 183 25.87 -8.41 -11.81
CA TYR A 183 25.50 -9.81 -11.94
C TYR A 183 24.72 -10.24 -10.69
N ARG A 184 23.38 -10.28 -10.78
CA ARG A 184 22.56 -11.00 -9.78
C ARG A 184 22.19 -12.37 -10.32
N LEU A 185 23.05 -13.34 -10.02
CA LEU A 185 22.80 -14.77 -10.18
C LEU A 185 21.44 -15.15 -9.58
N LYS A 186 20.51 -15.58 -10.43
CA LYS A 186 19.31 -16.31 -10.02
C LYS A 186 19.26 -17.62 -10.81
N ASN A 187 20.18 -18.52 -10.47
CA ASN A 187 20.22 -19.87 -11.04
C ASN A 187 20.51 -20.91 -9.95
N LEU A 188 19.62 -20.97 -8.95
CA LEU A 188 19.58 -22.07 -7.99
C LEU A 188 18.14 -22.50 -7.67
N LEU A 189 17.32 -22.74 -8.69
CA LEU A 189 16.13 -23.59 -8.57
C LEU A 189 15.83 -24.24 -9.93
N ASN A 190 16.62 -25.25 -10.31
CA ASN A 190 16.14 -26.32 -11.21
C ASN A 190 17.12 -27.50 -11.37
N GLN A 191 17.57 -28.12 -10.27
CA GLN A 191 18.11 -29.49 -10.31
C GLN A 191 17.85 -30.21 -8.97
N SER A 192 16.60 -30.61 -8.72
CA SER A 192 16.31 -31.77 -7.85
C SER A 192 14.88 -32.29 -8.04
N THR A 193 14.49 -32.57 -9.28
CA THR A 193 13.45 -33.57 -9.58
C THR A 193 13.90 -34.41 -10.77
N LYS A 194 14.74 -35.41 -10.46
CA LYS A 194 14.95 -36.69 -11.18
C LYS A 194 16.24 -37.34 -10.66
N CYS A 195 16.08 -38.21 -9.66
CA CYS A 195 16.73 -39.50 -9.44
C CYS A 195 16.11 -40.09 -8.18
#